data_AF-A0A0C2G9K3-F1
#
_entry.id   AF-A0A0C2G9K3-F1
#
_cell.length_a   1.000
_cell.length_b   1.000
_cell.length_c   1.000
_cell.angle_alpha   90.00
_cell.angle_beta   90.00
_cell.angle_gamma   90.00
#
_symmetry.space_group_name_H-M   'P 1'
#
loop_
_entity.id
_entity.type
_entity.pdbx_description
1 polymer ?
#
loop_
_entity_poly.entity_id
_entity_poly.type
_entity_poly.pdbx_seq_one_letter_code
_entity_poly.pdbx_strand_id
1 'polypeptide(L)'
;MARGAAQASLSRAAVEWMANTTHGVDEILLSTLQVSEALDMPGRFTSECMKKGNMTAFVTRLDVWEHEQSKLCFSKRFRHRVCIFGIEDFHWLSQQIQLMANKSCVRRVGCDITTMKEDD
;
A
#
# COMPACT_ATOMS: atom_id res chain seq x y z
N MET A 1 -1.86 -16.51 8.86
CA MET A 1 -2.52 -15.66 7.84
C MET A 1 -1.72 -14.39 7.73
N ALA A 2 -1.31 -14.02 6.51
CA ALA A 2 -0.53 -12.81 6.29
C ALA A 2 -1.45 -11.61 6.09
N ARG A 3 -0.99 -10.42 6.48
CA ARG A 3 -1.66 -9.15 6.25
C ARG A 3 -0.72 -8.24 5.49
N GLY A 4 -1.28 -7.38 4.65
CA GLY A 4 -0.53 -6.39 3.90
C GLY A 4 -1.46 -5.36 3.28
N ALA A 5 -1.14 -4.93 2.07
CA ALA A 5 -1.89 -3.91 1.35
C ALA A 5 -2.79 -4.52 0.27
N ALA A 6 -3.85 -3.80 -0.08
CA ALA A 6 -4.68 -4.10 -1.25
C ALA A 6 -3.93 -3.94 -2.59
N GLN A 7 -2.79 -3.24 -2.60
CA GLN A 7 -2.01 -2.94 -3.79
C GLN A 7 -0.76 -3.82 -3.86
N ALA A 8 -0.57 -4.52 -4.99
CA ALA A 8 0.60 -5.35 -5.24
C ALA A 8 1.09 -5.20 -6.68
N SER A 9 2.39 -5.43 -6.88
CA SER A 9 3.01 -5.61 -8.19
C SER A 9 3.07 -7.11 -8.47
N LEU A 10 2.38 -7.57 -9.53
CA LEU A 10 2.24 -8.99 -9.85
C LEU A 10 2.73 -9.27 -11.27
N SER A 11 3.30 -10.46 -11.46
CA SER A 11 3.65 -10.94 -12.80
C SER A 11 2.39 -11.35 -13.58
N ARG A 12 2.48 -11.36 -14.90
CA ARG A 12 1.39 -11.85 -15.77
C ARG A 12 0.94 -13.26 -15.38
N ALA A 13 1.89 -14.16 -15.13
CA ALA A 13 1.60 -15.53 -14.73
C ALA A 13 0.83 -15.60 -13.40
N ALA A 14 1.15 -14.72 -12.43
CA ALA A 14 0.42 -14.65 -11.17
C ALA A 14 -1.03 -14.17 -11.39
N VAL A 15 -1.24 -13.18 -12.27
CA VAL A 15 -2.58 -12.66 -12.59
C VAL A 15 -3.44 -13.72 -13.29
N GLU A 16 -2.88 -14.41 -14.28
CA GLU A 16 -3.57 -15.51 -14.99
C GLU A 16 -3.92 -16.66 -14.04
N TRP A 17 -3.01 -17.00 -13.13
CA TRP A 17 -3.28 -17.98 -12.07
C TRP A 17 -4.41 -17.50 -11.14
N MET A 18 -4.35 -16.26 -10.65
CA MET A 18 -5.35 -15.71 -9.73
C MET A 18 -6.76 -15.70 -10.32
N ALA A 19 -6.89 -15.30 -11.59
CA ALA A 19 -8.18 -15.20 -12.29
C ALA A 19 -8.94 -16.54 -12.32
N ASN A 20 -8.22 -17.66 -12.31
CA ASN A 20 -8.80 -19.00 -12.38
C ASN A 20 -8.94 -19.68 -11.01
N THR A 21 -8.32 -19.15 -9.95
CA THR A 21 -8.12 -19.92 -8.72
C THR A 21 -8.86 -19.35 -7.51
N THR A 22 -9.03 -18.03 -7.39
CA THR A 22 -9.55 -17.44 -6.16
C THR A 22 -10.31 -16.13 -6.35
N HIS A 23 -11.33 -15.93 -5.51
CA HIS A 23 -11.87 -14.61 -5.17
C HIS A 23 -11.57 -14.34 -3.70
N GLY A 24 -11.36 -13.09 -3.29
CA GLY A 24 -11.08 -12.80 -1.88
C GLY A 24 -11.13 -11.33 -1.50
N VAL A 25 -10.86 -11.10 -0.22
CA VAL A 25 -10.96 -9.81 0.47
C VAL A 25 -9.63 -9.06 0.35
N ASP A 26 -9.71 -7.74 0.20
CA ASP A 26 -8.56 -6.84 0.16
C ASP A 26 -7.73 -6.93 1.46
N GLU A 27 -6.46 -6.51 1.37
CA GLU A 27 -5.47 -6.49 2.48
C GLU A 27 -5.02 -7.85 3.07
N ILE A 28 -5.77 -8.93 2.87
CA ILE A 28 -5.41 -10.28 3.35
C ILE A 28 -5.06 -11.21 2.18
N LEU A 29 -5.84 -11.16 1.10
CA LEU A 29 -5.75 -12.13 0.01
C LEU A 29 -4.34 -12.14 -0.59
N LEU A 30 -3.89 -11.01 -1.13
CA LEU A 30 -2.63 -10.92 -1.89
C LEU A 30 -1.42 -11.39 -1.07
N SER A 31 -1.31 -10.90 0.17
CA SER A 31 -0.21 -11.30 1.07
C SER A 31 -0.29 -12.77 1.43
N THR A 32 -1.49 -13.33 1.58
CA THR A 32 -1.67 -14.76 1.86
C THR A 32 -1.30 -15.63 0.65
N LEU A 33 -1.71 -15.23 -0.56
CA LEU A 33 -1.34 -15.91 -1.81
C LEU A 33 0.18 -15.92 -2.02
N GLN A 34 0.85 -14.82 -1.70
CA GLN A 34 2.30 -14.65 -1.88
C GLN A 34 3.17 -15.42 -0.89
N VAL A 35 2.64 -15.93 0.21
CA VAL A 35 3.46 -16.63 1.23
C VAL A 35 2.98 -18.05 1.52
N SER A 36 1.84 -18.44 0.96
CA SER A 36 1.28 -19.79 1.13
C SER A 36 1.98 -20.77 0.19
N GLU A 37 2.70 -21.72 0.78
CA GLU A 37 3.28 -22.84 0.05
C GLU A 37 2.19 -23.76 -0.54
N ALA A 38 1.04 -23.86 0.13
CA ALA A 38 -0.07 -24.71 -0.32
C ALA A 38 -0.80 -24.18 -1.56
N LEU A 39 -0.76 -22.86 -1.79
CA LEU A 39 -1.40 -22.24 -2.95
C LEU A 39 -0.43 -22.13 -4.15
N ASP A 40 0.88 -22.19 -3.90
CA ASP A 40 1.92 -22.27 -4.94
C ASP A 40 1.82 -21.18 -6.03
N MET A 41 1.41 -19.96 -5.66
CA MET A 41 1.25 -18.86 -6.63
C MET A 41 2.59 -18.56 -7.36
N PRO A 42 2.56 -18.34 -8.69
CA PRO A 42 3.76 -17.94 -9.44
C PRO A 42 4.38 -16.64 -8.90
N GLY A 43 5.71 -16.63 -8.70
CA GLY A 43 6.42 -15.45 -8.20
C GLY A 43 6.20 -15.13 -6.72
N ARG A 44 5.70 -16.11 -5.94
CA ARG A 44 5.56 -15.99 -4.47
C ARG A 44 6.90 -15.93 -3.74
N PHE A 45 6.84 -15.61 -2.46
CA PHE A 45 7.95 -15.67 -1.51
C PHE A 45 7.77 -16.81 -0.50
N THR A 46 8.82 -17.11 0.25
CA THR A 46 8.74 -18.04 1.39
C THR A 46 8.22 -17.33 2.64
N SER A 47 7.63 -18.10 3.55
CA SER A 47 7.12 -17.56 4.84
C SER A 47 8.21 -17.30 5.88
N GLU A 48 9.49 -17.46 5.54
CA GLU A 48 10.61 -17.41 6.49
C GLU A 48 10.80 -16.05 7.16
N CYS A 49 10.74 -14.95 6.39
CA CYS A 49 10.90 -13.60 6.95
C CYS A 49 9.79 -13.29 7.96
N MET A 50 8.55 -13.69 7.66
CA MET A 50 7.43 -13.51 8.59
C MET A 50 7.60 -14.35 9.86
N LYS A 51 8.06 -15.61 9.74
CA LYS A 51 8.34 -16.48 10.90
C LYS A 51 9.44 -15.90 11.81
N LYS A 52 10.39 -15.15 11.22
CA LYS A 52 11.45 -14.42 11.94
C LYS A 52 10.99 -13.05 12.47
N GLY A 53 9.73 -12.67 12.25
CA GLY A 53 9.19 -11.36 12.65
C GLY A 53 9.73 -10.18 11.83
N ASN A 54 10.37 -10.44 10.69
CA ASN A 54 10.97 -9.40 9.87
C ASN A 54 9.97 -8.91 8.81
N MET A 55 9.51 -7.66 8.95
CA MET A 55 8.66 -7.01 7.95
C MET A 55 9.52 -6.44 6.83
N THR A 56 9.37 -7.01 5.64
CA THR A 56 10.07 -6.52 4.45
C THR A 56 9.25 -5.40 3.80
N ALA A 57 9.91 -4.30 3.44
CA ALA A 57 9.26 -3.17 2.79
C ALA A 57 8.74 -3.54 1.39
N PHE A 58 7.68 -2.85 0.95
CA PHE A 58 7.08 -3.02 -0.37
C PHE A 58 7.58 -1.94 -1.34
N VAL A 59 7.77 -2.31 -2.61
CA VAL A 59 8.10 -1.37 -3.70
C VAL A 59 6.83 -0.83 -4.39
N THR A 60 5.69 -1.50 -4.26
CA THR A 60 4.49 -1.13 -5.02
C THR A 60 3.93 0.25 -4.66
N ARG A 61 3.88 0.56 -3.36
CA ARG A 61 3.16 1.73 -2.84
C ARG A 61 3.89 2.34 -1.67
N LEU A 62 3.96 3.66 -1.68
CA LEU A 62 4.28 4.49 -0.54
C LEU A 62 3.00 5.12 0.01
N ASP A 63 2.82 5.01 1.31
CA ASP A 63 1.80 5.69 2.08
C ASP A 63 2.40 6.11 3.42
N VAL A 64 2.01 7.30 3.88
CA VAL A 64 2.46 7.83 5.16
C VAL A 64 1.25 7.89 6.08
N TRP A 65 1.28 7.07 7.13
CA TRP A 65 0.27 7.08 8.17
C TRP A 65 0.64 8.07 9.26
N GLU A 66 -0.36 8.81 9.74
CA GLU A 66 -0.22 9.83 10.78
C GLU A 66 0.42 9.30 12.06
N HIS A 67 0.02 8.10 12.48
CA HIS A 67 0.47 7.48 13.73
C HIS A 67 1.91 6.95 13.66
N GLU A 68 2.45 6.70 12.46
CA GLU A 68 3.80 6.17 12.29
C GLU A 68 4.81 7.29 12.00
N GLN A 69 4.50 8.13 11.02
CA GLN A 69 5.49 9.00 10.37
C GLN A 69 4.87 10.35 9.97
N SER A 70 4.04 10.96 10.83
CA SER A 70 3.40 12.26 10.57
C SER A 70 4.36 13.36 10.09
N LYS A 71 5.61 13.33 10.54
CA LYS A 71 6.66 14.28 10.15
C LYS A 71 7.06 14.21 8.66
N LEU A 72 6.76 13.10 7.98
CA LEU A 72 7.06 12.90 6.55
C LEU A 72 5.93 13.39 5.63
N CYS A 73 4.81 13.86 6.20
CA CYS A 73 3.74 14.51 5.46
C CYS A 73 3.94 16.04 5.51
N PHE A 74 4.69 16.58 4.55
CA PHE A 74 5.00 18.00 4.49
C PHE A 74 3.77 18.85 4.19
N SER A 75 2.77 18.27 3.50
CA SER A 75 1.46 18.92 3.33
C SER A 75 0.70 19.13 4.61
N LYS A 76 0.99 18.32 5.65
CA LYS A 76 0.25 18.25 6.91
C LYS A 76 -1.24 17.97 6.72
N ARG A 77 -1.60 17.38 5.58
CA ARG A 77 -2.99 17.04 5.24
C ARG A 77 -3.17 15.54 5.38
N PHE A 78 -4.14 15.15 6.19
CA PHE A 78 -4.48 13.75 6.37
C PHE A 78 -5.96 13.52 6.08
N ARG A 79 -6.28 12.35 5.54
CA ARG A 79 -7.66 11.87 5.43
C ARG A 79 -7.69 10.40 5.79
N HIS A 80 -8.55 10.05 6.75
CA HIS A 80 -8.56 8.72 7.38
C HIS A 80 -7.15 8.31 7.85
N ARG A 81 -6.41 9.26 8.45
CA ARG A 81 -5.06 9.08 8.99
C ARG A 81 -3.96 8.74 7.96
N VAL A 82 -4.25 8.86 6.66
CA VAL A 82 -3.26 8.72 5.58
C VAL A 82 -2.95 10.10 4.98
N CYS A 83 -1.67 10.38 4.75
CA CYS A 83 -1.20 11.63 4.18
C CYS A 83 -1.76 11.85 2.77
N ILE A 84 -2.25 13.06 2.52
CA ILE A 84 -2.57 13.56 1.19
C ILE A 84 -1.37 14.38 0.72
N PHE A 85 -0.59 13.81 -0.19
CA PHE A 85 0.57 14.45 -0.78
C PHE A 85 0.19 15.68 -1.61
N GLY A 86 0.84 16.79 -1.30
CA GLY A 86 0.81 18.05 -2.04
C GLY A 86 2.11 18.29 -2.80
N ILE A 87 2.28 19.49 -3.36
CA ILE A 87 3.50 19.86 -4.12
C ILE A 87 4.74 19.92 -3.20
N GLU A 88 4.51 20.26 -1.94
CA GLU A 88 5.47 20.30 -0.85
C GLU A 88 6.13 18.94 -0.56
N ASP A 89 5.46 17.83 -0.89
CA ASP A 89 6.00 16.49 -0.69
C ASP A 89 6.83 15.98 -1.89
N PHE A 90 6.76 16.63 -3.06
CA PHE A 90 7.32 16.09 -4.32
C PHE A 90 8.82 15.84 -4.26
N HIS A 91 9.59 16.73 -3.63
CA HIS A 91 11.03 16.56 -3.54
C HIS A 91 11.38 15.27 -2.77
N TRP A 92 10.74 15.06 -1.62
CA TRP A 92 10.94 13.86 -0.81
C TRP A 92 10.41 12.60 -1.50
N LEU A 93 9.24 12.69 -2.15
CA LEU A 93 8.65 11.59 -2.92
C LEU A 93 9.57 11.13 -4.06
N SER A 94 10.25 12.06 -4.74
CA SER A 94 11.17 11.73 -5.85
C SER A 94 12.38 10.89 -5.44
N GLN A 95 12.66 10.79 -4.14
CA GLN A 95 13.78 10.04 -3.58
C GLN A 95 13.37 8.65 -3.08
N GLN A 96 12.08 8.30 -3.17
CA GLN A 96 11.56 7.04 -2.67
C GLN A 96 11.70 5.93 -3.71
N ILE A 97 11.90 4.69 -3.24
CA ILE A 97 12.04 3.50 -4.12
C ILE A 97 10.68 3.00 -4.64
N GLN A 98 9.59 3.46 -4.03
CA GLN A 98 8.26 2.98 -4.32
C GLN A 98 7.75 3.52 -5.67
N LEU A 99 7.07 2.65 -6.42
CA LEU A 99 6.59 2.94 -7.78
C LEU A 99 5.43 3.93 -7.79
N MET A 100 4.62 3.94 -6.73
CA MET A 100 3.43 4.79 -6.63
C MET A 100 3.28 5.35 -5.23
N ALA A 101 2.74 6.56 -5.13
CA ALA A 101 2.43 7.22 -3.86
C ALA A 101 0.90 7.31 -3.67
N ASN A 102 0.42 7.01 -2.46
CA ASN A 102 -0.96 7.16 -2.04
C ASN A 102 -0.98 7.99 -0.73
N LYS A 103 -1.72 9.09 -0.62
CA LYS A 103 -2.81 9.59 -1.48
C LYS A 103 -2.43 10.92 -2.12
N SER A 104 -2.89 11.20 -3.34
CA SER A 104 -2.83 12.54 -3.91
C SER A 104 -4.24 13.03 -4.23
N CYS A 105 -4.44 14.34 -4.15
CA CYS A 105 -5.75 14.95 -4.39
C CYS A 105 -5.60 16.24 -5.20
N VAL A 106 -6.44 16.40 -6.22
CA VAL A 106 -6.57 17.64 -7.00
C VAL A 106 -7.92 18.28 -6.67
N ARG A 107 -7.93 19.60 -6.40
CA ARG A 107 -9.13 20.37 -6.00
C ARG A 107 -10.37 20.19 -6.88
N ARG A 108 -10.22 19.78 -8.15
CA ARG A 108 -11.37 19.55 -9.06
C ARG A 108 -12.07 18.20 -8.86
N VAL A 109 -11.47 17.25 -8.17
CA VAL A 109 -11.99 15.87 -8.06
C VAL A 109 -12.05 15.48 -6.58
N GLY A 110 -13.18 15.76 -5.93
CA GLY A 110 -13.63 15.09 -4.70
C GLY A 110 -12.78 15.24 -3.43
N CYS A 111 -11.87 16.21 -3.39
CA CYS A 111 -11.06 16.51 -2.22
C CYS A 111 -11.25 17.98 -1.87
N ASP A 112 -12.32 18.25 -1.12
CA ASP A 112 -12.63 19.59 -0.67
C ASP A 112 -11.72 19.93 0.51
N ILE A 113 -10.70 20.75 0.26
CA ILE A 113 -9.66 21.07 1.25
C ILE A 113 -10.27 21.82 2.45
N THR A 114 -11.44 22.42 2.27
CA THR A 114 -12.21 23.12 3.30
C THR A 114 -13.05 22.21 4.19
N THR A 115 -13.27 20.94 3.83
CA THR A 115 -14.02 19.98 4.65
C THR A 115 -13.11 18.96 5.34
N MET A 116 -11.84 19.29 5.62
CA MET A 116 -10.96 18.54 6.52
C MET A 116 -11.45 18.67 7.98
N LYS A 117 -12.71 18.34 8.24
CA LYS A 117 -13.17 18.03 9.58
C LYS A 117 -12.79 16.58 9.84
N GLU A 118 -12.05 16.40 10.93
CA GLU A 118 -11.99 15.13 11.66
C GLU A 118 -13.43 14.72 11.96
N ASP A 119 -13.93 13.72 11.24
CA ASP A 119 -15.02 12.90 11.72
C ASP A 119 -14.36 11.61 12.22
N ASP A 120 -14.44 11.41 13.53
CA ASP A 120 -13.95 10.26 14.31
C ASP A 120 -14.51 8.90 13.82
#